data_AF-A0A452H3I5-F1
#
_entry.id   AF-A0A452H3I5-F1
#
_cell.length_a   1.000
_cell.length_b   1.000
_cell.length_c   1.000
_cell.angle_alpha   90.00
_cell.angle_beta   90.00
_cell.angle_gamma   90.00
#
_symmetry.space_group_name_H-M   'P 1'
#
loop_
_entity.id
_entity.type
_entity.pdbx_description
1 polymer ?
#
loop_
_entity_poly.entity_id
_entity_poly.type
_entity_poly.pdbx_seq_one_letter_code
_entity_poly.pdbx_strand_id
1 'polypeptide(L)'
;LGFPRLFLQGTRVWIPDCLEVWKSAELTRGYEEGDSFLHLRLEDGSVRQGLPFLRNPDYLSGENDLVALSYLHEPAVLHTLRARFLETNTIYTYCGIILVAINPYKQLPIYEEPVIYAYSDQNMGDMDPHIFAVAEDAYKQMSRNNKNQSLIISGESGAGKTASAKYAMRYFALVGGSLGDSSMEEKVLASSPIMEAFGNAKTTRNDNSSRFGKYVEICFSHEYHIVGAAMKTYLLEKSRLTFQVGPPLWVVQSWEAARLGWALYRTSQTRAVEMDGRT
;
A
#
# COMPACT_ATOMS: atom_id res chain seq x y z
N LEU A 1 35.83 3.58 1.99
CA LEU A 1 34.63 2.76 1.71
C LEU A 1 34.76 2.26 0.27
N GLY A 2 34.92 0.94 0.08
CA GLY A 2 35.46 0.32 -1.13
C GLY A 2 34.51 0.26 -2.33
N PHE A 3 34.14 1.41 -2.90
CA PHE A 3 33.36 1.52 -4.13
C PHE A 3 33.92 0.76 -5.36
N PRO A 4 35.24 0.64 -5.61
CA PRO A 4 35.73 0.05 -6.87
C PRO A 4 35.51 -1.46 -7.01
N ARG A 5 35.38 -2.20 -5.90
CA ARG A 5 35.38 -3.69 -5.94
C ARG A 5 34.03 -4.32 -6.28
N LEU A 6 32.95 -3.55 -6.23
CA LEU A 6 31.59 -4.07 -6.46
C LEU A 6 31.10 -3.88 -7.91
N PHE A 7 31.75 -3.01 -8.68
CA PHE A 7 31.39 -2.72 -10.08
C PHE A 7 32.31 -3.48 -11.04
N LEU A 8 32.20 -4.81 -11.03
CA LEU A 8 32.91 -5.67 -11.97
C LEU A 8 32.11 -5.80 -13.27
N GLN A 9 32.79 -6.18 -14.35
CA GLN A 9 32.13 -6.55 -15.60
C GLN A 9 31.06 -7.63 -15.34
N GLY A 10 29.88 -7.48 -15.93
CA GLY A 10 28.74 -8.36 -15.72
C GLY A 10 27.88 -8.01 -14.49
N THR A 11 28.30 -7.02 -13.69
CA THR A 11 27.48 -6.56 -12.55
C THR A 11 26.21 -5.90 -13.06
N ARG A 12 25.07 -6.33 -12.52
CA ARG A 12 23.78 -5.72 -12.82
C ARG A 12 23.49 -4.55 -11.89
N VAL A 13 22.88 -3.52 -12.45
CA VAL A 13 22.59 -2.27 -11.77
C VAL A 13 21.23 -1.71 -12.18
N TRP A 14 20.70 -0.80 -11.38
CA TRP A 14 19.49 -0.04 -11.64
C TRP A 14 19.83 1.36 -12.10
N ILE A 15 19.18 1.79 -13.18
CA ILE A 15 19.25 3.15 -13.70
C ILE A 15 17.86 3.80 -13.75
N PRO A 16 17.77 5.14 -13.66
CA PRO A 16 16.51 5.85 -13.80
C PRO A 16 15.89 5.64 -15.19
N ASP A 17 14.57 5.44 -15.22
CA ASP A 17 13.75 5.30 -16.41
C ASP A 17 12.48 6.16 -16.30
N CYS A 18 12.04 6.75 -17.41
CA CYS A 18 10.89 7.66 -17.39
C CYS A 18 9.53 6.95 -17.38
N LEU A 19 9.47 5.66 -17.71
CA LEU A 19 8.25 4.88 -17.77
C LEU A 19 8.13 3.93 -16.56
N GLU A 20 9.21 3.21 -16.26
CA GLU A 20 9.22 2.21 -15.18
C GLU A 20 9.84 2.69 -13.88
N VAL A 21 10.23 3.97 -13.81
CA VAL A 21 11.01 4.60 -12.71
C VAL A 21 12.45 4.08 -12.67
N TRP A 22 12.64 2.76 -12.69
CA TRP A 22 13.94 2.10 -12.65
C TRP A 22 14.01 0.95 -13.66
N LYS A 23 15.11 0.87 -14.42
CA LYS A 23 15.38 -0.20 -15.40
C LYS A 23 16.70 -0.89 -15.10
N SER A 24 16.78 -2.20 -15.38
CA SER A 24 18.00 -2.99 -15.20
C SER A 24 18.98 -2.74 -16.34
N ALA A 25 20.27 -2.63 -15.99
CA ALA A 25 21.39 -2.57 -16.93
C ALA A 25 22.55 -3.43 -16.43
N GLU A 26 23.45 -3.81 -17.34
CA GLU A 26 24.64 -4.60 -17.03
C GLU A 26 25.92 -3.82 -17.37
N LEU A 27 26.92 -3.86 -16.49
CA LEU A 27 28.22 -3.27 -16.75
C LEU A 27 28.97 -4.06 -17.83
N THR A 28 29.32 -3.40 -18.94
CA THR A 28 30.12 -4.03 -20.00
C THR A 28 31.61 -4.05 -19.69
N ARG A 29 32.07 -3.15 -18.81
CA ARG A 29 33.44 -3.07 -18.29
C ARG A 29 33.38 -2.74 -16.80
N GLY A 30 34.33 -3.26 -16.02
CA GLY A 30 34.48 -2.90 -14.61
C GLY A 30 34.87 -1.43 -14.44
N TYR A 31 34.47 -0.82 -13.32
CA TYR A 31 34.82 0.56 -12.99
C TYR A 31 36.28 0.66 -12.51
N GLU A 32 37.06 1.55 -13.11
CA GLU A 32 38.40 1.89 -12.63
C GLU A 32 38.38 3.27 -11.94
N GLU A 33 39.17 3.42 -10.88
CA GLU A 33 39.25 4.66 -10.10
C GLU A 33 39.83 5.79 -10.98
N GLY A 34 38.97 6.72 -11.39
CA GLY A 34 39.29 7.78 -12.36
C GLY A 34 38.38 7.79 -13.60
N ASP A 35 37.57 6.75 -13.82
CA ASP A 35 36.57 6.76 -14.89
C ASP A 35 35.51 7.84 -14.65
N SER A 36 35.28 8.66 -15.68
CA SER A 36 34.28 9.73 -15.65
C SER A 36 32.84 9.25 -15.87
N PHE A 37 32.67 8.02 -16.36
CA PHE A 37 31.36 7.40 -16.58
C PHE A 37 31.43 5.86 -16.58
N LEU A 38 30.31 5.23 -16.28
CA LEU A 38 30.14 3.78 -16.36
C LEU A 38 29.64 3.37 -17.74
N HIS A 39 30.20 2.28 -18.28
CA HIS A 39 29.73 1.68 -19.53
C HIS A 39 28.65 0.64 -19.23
N LEU A 40 27.40 1.00 -19.51
CA LEU A 40 26.22 0.18 -19.22
C LEU A 40 25.58 -0.32 -20.52
N ARG A 41 25.14 -1.58 -20.51
CA ARG A 41 24.30 -2.18 -21.56
C ARG A 41 22.90 -2.37 -21.01
N LEU A 42 21.93 -1.71 -21.64
CA LEU A 42 20.51 -1.94 -21.41
C LEU A 42 20.02 -3.15 -22.21
N GLU A 43 18.88 -3.73 -21.83
CA GLU A 43 18.24 -4.83 -22.59
C GLU A 43 17.88 -4.43 -24.03
N ASP A 44 17.69 -3.14 -24.29
CA ASP A 44 17.45 -2.57 -25.62
C ASP A 44 18.76 -2.22 -26.39
N GLY A 45 19.92 -2.51 -25.80
CA GLY A 45 21.23 -2.26 -26.39
C GLY A 45 21.74 -0.81 -26.25
N SER A 46 20.98 0.10 -25.64
CA SER A 46 21.42 1.48 -25.43
C SER A 46 22.42 1.62 -24.26
N VAL A 47 23.27 2.65 -24.32
CA VAL A 47 24.31 2.96 -23.32
C VAL A 47 23.96 4.27 -22.63
N ARG A 48 23.97 4.28 -21.28
CA ARG A 48 23.69 5.48 -20.47
C ARG A 48 24.77 5.73 -19.42
N GLN A 49 24.90 6.99 -19.03
CA GLN A 49 25.81 7.47 -17.98
C GLN A 49 25.03 7.85 -16.73
N GLY A 50 25.57 7.54 -15.54
CA GLY A 50 25.00 7.87 -14.24
C GLY A 50 25.64 7.04 -13.13
N LEU A 51 25.42 7.40 -11.86
CA LEU A 51 25.77 6.59 -10.69
C LEU A 51 24.60 5.63 -10.39
N PRO A 52 24.73 4.34 -10.69
CA PRO A 52 23.60 3.43 -10.62
C PRO A 52 23.56 2.74 -9.25
N PHE A 53 22.40 2.22 -8.88
CA PHE A 53 22.27 1.37 -7.70
C PHE A 53 22.61 -0.07 -8.05
N LEU A 54 23.35 -0.79 -7.20
CA LEU A 54 23.64 -2.21 -7.43
C LEU A 54 22.35 -3.04 -7.40
N ARG A 55 22.19 -3.99 -8.32
CA ARG A 55 21.04 -4.90 -8.33
C ARG A 55 21.33 -6.11 -7.43
N ASN A 56 20.35 -6.51 -6.63
CA ASN A 56 20.43 -7.76 -5.85
C ASN A 56 20.48 -8.98 -6.79
N PRO A 57 21.18 -10.05 -6.41
CA PRO A 57 21.12 -11.32 -7.12
C PRO A 57 19.68 -11.82 -7.30
N ASP A 58 19.40 -12.47 -8.43
CA ASP A 58 18.03 -12.90 -8.77
C ASP A 58 17.43 -13.91 -7.79
N TYR A 59 18.27 -14.70 -7.09
CA TYR A 59 17.79 -15.66 -6.09
C TYR A 59 17.23 -15.01 -4.82
N LEU A 60 17.57 -13.73 -4.55
CA LEU A 60 16.96 -12.92 -3.48
C LEU A 60 15.71 -12.18 -3.97
N SER A 61 15.33 -12.33 -5.24
CA SER A 61 14.10 -11.76 -5.76
C SER A 61 12.91 -12.56 -5.23
N GLY A 62 11.97 -11.87 -4.59
CA GLY A 62 10.75 -12.50 -4.08
C GLY A 62 10.81 -12.95 -2.63
N GLU A 63 11.85 -12.57 -1.87
CA GLU A 63 11.93 -12.81 -0.43
C GLU A 63 10.70 -12.30 0.33
N ASN A 64 10.34 -12.99 1.42
CA ASN A 64 9.19 -12.63 2.25
C ASN A 64 9.43 -11.37 3.10
N ASP A 65 10.70 -11.06 3.41
CA ASP A 65 11.11 -9.85 4.12
C ASP A 65 12.16 -9.08 3.32
N LEU A 66 11.88 -7.80 3.06
CA LEU A 66 12.78 -6.89 2.34
C LEU A 66 14.11 -6.66 3.07
N VAL A 67 14.19 -6.91 4.38
CA VAL A 67 15.44 -6.79 5.14
C VAL A 67 16.44 -7.90 4.77
N ALA A 68 16.00 -8.99 4.13
CA ALA A 68 16.89 -10.05 3.64
C ALA A 68 17.71 -9.65 2.40
N LEU A 69 17.41 -8.51 1.77
CA LEU A 69 18.12 -8.03 0.59
C LEU A 69 19.53 -7.55 0.92
N SER A 70 20.52 -7.95 0.12
CA SER A 70 21.91 -7.50 0.28
C SER A 70 22.07 -5.98 0.09
N TYR A 71 21.33 -5.42 -0.87
CA TYR A 71 21.29 -3.99 -1.18
C TYR A 71 19.86 -3.49 -0.97
N LEU A 72 19.65 -2.73 0.10
CA LEU A 72 18.36 -2.14 0.43
C LEU A 72 18.32 -0.67 -0.01
N HIS A 73 17.73 -0.43 -1.18
CA HIS A 73 17.50 0.89 -1.76
C HIS A 73 16.18 0.88 -2.55
N GLU A 74 15.75 2.07 -3.00
CA GLU A 74 14.46 2.27 -3.65
C GLU A 74 14.19 1.30 -4.83
N PRO A 75 15.09 1.13 -5.82
CA PRO A 75 14.81 0.20 -6.92
C PRO A 75 14.72 -1.26 -6.48
N ALA A 76 15.50 -1.68 -5.48
CA ALA A 76 15.42 -3.04 -4.96
C ALA A 76 14.06 -3.32 -4.30
N VAL A 77 13.56 -2.38 -3.50
CA VAL A 77 12.23 -2.49 -2.87
C VAL A 77 11.13 -2.52 -3.93
N LEU A 78 11.16 -1.59 -4.88
CA LEU A 78 10.16 -1.51 -5.95
C LEU A 78 10.13 -2.79 -6.79
N HIS A 79 11.30 -3.30 -7.19
CA HIS A 79 11.39 -4.51 -8.01
C HIS A 79 10.88 -5.74 -7.25
N THR A 80 11.27 -5.91 -5.99
CA THR A 80 10.85 -7.06 -5.17
C THR A 80 9.33 -7.06 -4.97
N LEU A 81 8.75 -5.90 -4.62
CA LEU A 81 7.30 -5.77 -4.46
C LEU A 81 6.55 -6.00 -5.78
N ARG A 82 7.08 -5.51 -6.91
CA ARG A 82 6.50 -5.72 -8.25
C ARG A 82 6.52 -7.20 -8.64
N ALA A 83 7.66 -7.88 -8.47
CA ALA A 83 7.80 -9.30 -8.78
C ALA A 83 6.86 -10.16 -7.91
N ARG A 84 6.81 -9.90 -6.60
CA ARG A 84 5.88 -10.58 -5.69
C ARG A 84 4.41 -10.40 -6.11
N PHE A 85 4.02 -9.17 -6.43
CA PHE A 85 2.64 -8.88 -6.82
C PHE A 85 2.25 -9.48 -8.18
N LEU A 86 3.12 -9.36 -9.20
CA LEU A 86 2.79 -9.77 -10.57
C LEU A 86 3.06 -11.25 -10.85
N GLU A 87 4.15 -11.81 -10.33
CA GLU A 87 4.61 -13.16 -10.66
C GLU A 87 4.08 -14.20 -9.66
N THR A 88 4.10 -13.88 -8.36
CA THR A 88 3.65 -14.80 -7.30
C THR A 88 2.22 -14.53 -6.83
N ASN A 89 1.60 -13.43 -7.27
CA ASN A 89 0.28 -12.99 -6.85
C ASN A 89 0.15 -12.86 -5.31
N THR A 90 1.24 -12.50 -4.63
CA THR A 90 1.27 -12.24 -3.20
C THR A 90 1.16 -10.74 -2.94
N ILE A 91 0.29 -10.36 -1.99
CA ILE A 91 -0.02 -8.95 -1.71
C ILE A 91 0.65 -8.42 -0.44
N TYR A 92 1.19 -9.32 0.37
CA TYR A 92 1.78 -9.03 1.66
C TYR A 92 3.28 -9.32 1.60
N THR A 93 4.07 -8.41 2.14
CA THR A 93 5.54 -8.53 2.23
C THR A 93 6.00 -7.84 3.52
N TYR A 94 6.91 -8.46 4.26
CA TYR A 94 7.52 -7.83 5.42
C TYR A 94 8.59 -6.83 5.02
N CYS A 95 8.76 -5.82 5.87
CA CYS A 95 9.86 -4.88 5.88
C CYS A 95 10.28 -4.74 7.34
N GLY A 96 10.99 -5.76 7.83
CA GLY A 96 11.25 -5.95 9.26
C GLY A 96 9.95 -5.99 10.05
N ILE A 97 9.76 -4.99 10.93
CA ILE A 97 8.56 -4.90 11.79
C ILE A 97 7.30 -4.38 11.05
N ILE A 98 7.43 -3.89 9.82
CA ILE A 98 6.33 -3.30 9.06
C ILE A 98 5.80 -4.33 8.06
N LEU A 99 4.47 -4.43 7.96
CA LEU A 99 3.81 -5.19 6.91
C LEU A 99 3.41 -4.27 5.75
N VAL A 100 3.95 -4.51 4.56
CA VAL A 100 3.54 -3.87 3.31
C VAL A 100 2.38 -4.66 2.71
N ALA A 101 1.29 -3.97 2.39
CA ALA A 101 0.11 -4.54 1.77
C ALA A 101 -0.23 -3.81 0.46
N ILE A 102 -0.27 -4.54 -0.65
CA ILE A 102 -0.61 -4.01 -1.98
C ILE A 102 -2.06 -4.39 -2.30
N ASN A 103 -2.89 -3.41 -2.66
CA ASN A 103 -4.29 -3.66 -2.97
C ASN A 103 -4.45 -4.47 -4.28
N PRO A 104 -5.00 -5.70 -4.24
CA PRO A 104 -5.14 -6.53 -5.44
C PRO A 104 -6.33 -6.16 -6.34
N TYR A 105 -7.25 -5.29 -5.87
CA TYR A 105 -8.53 -4.98 -6.54
C TYR A 105 -9.39 -6.20 -6.92
N LYS A 106 -9.14 -7.35 -6.29
CA LYS A 106 -9.90 -8.58 -6.43
C LYS A 106 -9.99 -9.29 -5.09
N GLN A 107 -11.01 -10.11 -4.92
CA GLN A 107 -11.12 -10.98 -3.75
C GLN A 107 -10.09 -12.10 -3.84
N LEU A 108 -9.47 -12.42 -2.70
CA LEU A 108 -8.47 -13.49 -2.58
C LEU A 108 -8.94 -14.47 -1.50
N PRO A 109 -8.82 -15.79 -1.71
CA PRO A 109 -9.25 -16.82 -0.75
C PRO A 109 -8.26 -17.00 0.42
N ILE A 110 -7.64 -15.91 0.88
CA ILE A 110 -6.60 -15.92 1.94
C ILE A 110 -7.13 -15.42 3.29
N TYR A 111 -8.43 -15.11 3.37
CA TYR A 111 -9.06 -14.54 4.57
C TYR A 111 -10.10 -15.48 5.20
N GLU A 112 -10.13 -16.73 4.75
CA GLU A 112 -11.07 -17.75 5.25
C GLU A 112 -10.67 -18.25 6.64
N GLU A 113 -11.63 -18.79 7.40
CA GLU A 113 -11.39 -19.29 8.76
C GLU A 113 -10.25 -20.32 8.87
N PRO A 114 -10.08 -21.30 7.94
CA PRO A 114 -8.95 -22.22 8.01
C PRO A 114 -7.59 -21.50 7.99
N VAL A 115 -7.51 -20.35 7.30
CA VAL A 115 -6.30 -19.54 7.26
C VAL A 115 -6.09 -18.87 8.62
N ILE A 116 -7.13 -18.32 9.24
CA ILE A 116 -7.04 -17.72 10.58
C ILE A 116 -6.47 -18.72 11.59
N TYR A 117 -6.98 -19.96 11.60
CA TYR A 117 -6.47 -21.02 12.48
C TYR A 117 -5.04 -21.42 12.15
N ALA A 118 -4.65 -21.42 10.87
CA ALA A 118 -3.27 -21.73 10.48
C ALA A 118 -2.26 -20.70 10.99
N TYR A 119 -2.66 -19.42 11.13
CA TYR A 119 -1.81 -18.38 11.71
C TYR A 119 -1.86 -18.33 13.24
N SER A 120 -2.83 -18.97 13.88
CA SER A 120 -2.98 -18.98 15.35
C SER A 120 -1.83 -19.73 16.03
N ASP A 121 -1.32 -19.14 17.10
CA ASP A 121 -0.16 -19.55 17.89
C ASP A 121 1.18 -19.65 17.13
N GLN A 122 1.22 -19.29 15.85
CA GLN A 122 2.46 -19.25 15.07
C GLN A 122 3.30 -18.02 15.42
N ASN A 123 4.61 -18.06 15.14
CA ASN A 123 5.44 -16.86 15.22
C ASN A 123 5.44 -16.16 13.86
N MET A 124 5.56 -14.83 13.88
CA MET A 124 5.49 -13.99 12.68
C MET A 124 6.50 -14.37 11.59
N GLY A 125 7.69 -14.86 11.95
CA GLY A 125 8.75 -15.26 11.00
C GLY A 125 8.62 -16.70 10.47
N ASP A 126 7.75 -17.52 11.06
CA ASP A 126 7.58 -18.93 10.67
C ASP A 126 6.50 -19.09 9.57
N MET A 127 5.71 -18.03 9.34
CA MET A 127 4.60 -18.01 8.40
C MET A 127 4.83 -16.97 7.29
N ASP A 128 4.13 -17.13 6.17
CA ASP A 128 4.15 -16.14 5.10
C ASP A 128 3.61 -14.78 5.59
N PRO A 129 4.06 -13.66 4.99
CA PRO A 129 3.58 -12.35 5.35
C PRO A 129 2.05 -12.25 5.25
N HIS A 130 1.39 -11.89 6.35
CA HIS A 130 -0.06 -11.73 6.37
C HIS A 130 -0.52 -10.77 7.45
N ILE A 131 -1.69 -10.14 7.27
CA ILE A 131 -2.30 -9.29 8.29
C ILE A 131 -2.64 -10.08 9.57
N PHE A 132 -2.95 -11.36 9.43
CA PHE A 132 -3.22 -12.27 10.55
C PHE A 132 -1.97 -12.55 11.38
N ALA A 133 -0.78 -12.65 10.76
CA ALA A 133 0.46 -12.79 11.50
C ALA A 133 0.75 -11.56 12.38
N VAL A 134 0.45 -10.34 11.89
CA VAL A 134 0.59 -9.11 12.68
C VAL A 134 -0.46 -9.04 13.80
N ALA A 135 -1.69 -9.47 13.53
CA ALA A 135 -2.73 -9.55 14.55
C ALA A 135 -2.38 -10.57 15.64
N GLU A 136 -1.85 -11.74 15.25
CA GLU A 136 -1.42 -12.79 16.18
C GLU A 136 -0.23 -12.34 17.04
N ASP A 137 0.78 -11.72 16.42
CA ASP A 137 1.92 -11.21 17.17
C ASP A 137 1.47 -10.17 18.21
N ALA A 138 0.56 -9.26 17.85
CA ALA A 138 -0.05 -8.34 18.80
C ALA A 138 -0.83 -9.08 19.91
N TYR A 139 -1.63 -10.09 19.57
CA TYR A 139 -2.39 -10.87 20.56
C TYR A 139 -1.46 -11.61 21.53
N LYS A 140 -0.42 -12.28 21.02
CA LYS A 140 0.61 -12.97 21.82
C LYS A 140 1.38 -12.00 22.69
N GLN A 141 1.79 -10.83 22.16
CA GLN A 141 2.50 -9.82 22.95
C GLN A 141 1.61 -9.22 24.05
N MET A 142 0.33 -8.99 23.77
CA MET A 142 -0.65 -8.55 24.77
C MET A 142 -0.76 -9.57 25.90
N SER A 143 -0.91 -10.85 25.57
CA SER A 143 -1.05 -11.94 26.55
C SER A 143 0.22 -12.17 27.36
N ARG A 144 1.38 -12.26 26.70
CA ARG A 144 2.66 -12.51 27.37
C ARG A 144 3.11 -11.36 28.26
N ASN A 145 2.91 -10.12 27.82
CA ASN A 145 3.46 -8.94 28.49
C ASN A 145 2.45 -8.20 29.37
N ASN A 146 1.16 -8.56 29.32
CA ASN A 146 0.07 -7.81 29.97
C ASN A 146 0.09 -6.31 29.63
N LYS A 147 0.34 -5.99 28.36
CA LYS A 147 0.40 -4.61 27.85
C LYS A 147 -0.56 -4.43 26.69
N ASN A 148 -1.26 -3.30 26.69
CA ASN A 148 -2.11 -2.88 25.58
C ASN A 148 -1.28 -2.75 24.29
N GLN A 149 -1.86 -3.18 23.17
CA GLN A 149 -1.23 -3.13 21.86
C GLN A 149 -1.97 -2.17 20.93
N SER A 150 -1.27 -1.67 19.91
CA SER A 150 -1.85 -0.81 18.90
C SER A 150 -1.45 -1.27 17.50
N LEU A 151 -2.44 -1.56 16.67
CA LEU A 151 -2.24 -1.82 15.25
C LEU A 151 -2.50 -0.54 14.44
N ILE A 152 -1.45 0.03 13.86
CA ILE A 152 -1.53 1.27 13.08
C ILE A 152 -1.54 0.94 11.60
N ILE A 153 -2.61 1.31 10.89
CA ILE A 153 -2.78 1.04 9.46
C ILE A 153 -2.80 2.37 8.70
N SER A 154 -1.72 2.63 7.96
CA SER A 154 -1.52 3.86 7.18
C SER A 154 -1.48 3.60 5.67
N GLY A 155 -1.68 4.65 4.88
CA GLY A 155 -1.63 4.59 3.42
C GLY A 155 -2.54 5.62 2.76
N GLU A 156 -2.37 5.84 1.47
CA GLU A 156 -3.20 6.76 0.69
C GLU A 156 -4.68 6.31 0.62
N SER A 157 -5.56 7.18 0.14
CA SER A 157 -6.94 6.77 -0.12
C SER A 157 -6.98 5.70 -1.20
N GLY A 158 -7.75 4.64 -0.98
CA GLY A 158 -7.81 3.47 -1.88
C GLY A 158 -6.77 2.39 -1.62
N ALA A 159 -5.81 2.61 -0.71
CA ALA A 159 -4.75 1.64 -0.41
C ALA A 159 -5.23 0.35 0.31
N GLY A 160 -6.48 0.29 0.78
CA GLY A 160 -7.03 -0.89 1.47
C GLY A 160 -7.03 -0.84 3.00
N LYS A 161 -6.72 0.31 3.62
CA LYS A 161 -6.66 0.46 5.10
C LYS A 161 -7.88 -0.12 5.84
N THR A 162 -9.08 0.23 5.38
CA THR A 162 -10.34 -0.22 6.01
C THR A 162 -10.54 -1.72 5.88
N ALA A 163 -10.11 -2.33 4.75
CA ALA A 163 -10.18 -3.77 4.56
C ALA A 163 -9.20 -4.49 5.49
N SER A 164 -7.95 -4.05 5.56
CA SER A 164 -6.94 -4.61 6.48
C SER A 164 -7.39 -4.52 7.94
N ALA A 165 -8.00 -3.40 8.35
CA ALA A 165 -8.56 -3.25 9.70
C ALA A 165 -9.69 -4.25 9.97
N LYS A 166 -10.59 -4.47 9.01
CA LYS A 166 -11.68 -5.46 9.12
C LYS A 166 -11.14 -6.88 9.30
N TYR A 167 -10.12 -7.27 8.53
CA TYR A 167 -9.51 -8.59 8.65
C TYR A 167 -8.79 -8.78 9.99
N ALA A 168 -8.06 -7.77 10.48
CA ALA A 168 -7.45 -7.83 11.80
C ALA A 168 -8.51 -7.96 12.92
N MET A 169 -9.63 -7.24 12.83
CA MET A 169 -10.73 -7.39 13.80
C MET A 169 -11.37 -8.78 13.76
N ARG A 170 -11.58 -9.34 12.56
CA ARG A 170 -12.10 -10.71 12.38
C ARG A 170 -11.15 -11.75 13.01
N TYR A 171 -9.84 -11.55 12.88
CA TYR A 171 -8.84 -12.40 13.52
C TYR A 171 -9.01 -12.41 15.05
N PHE A 172 -9.04 -11.23 15.67
CA PHE A 172 -9.23 -11.12 17.12
C PHE A 172 -10.55 -11.72 17.60
N ALA A 173 -11.63 -11.55 16.83
CA ALA A 173 -12.94 -12.12 17.14
C ALA A 173 -12.91 -13.65 17.26
N LEU A 174 -12.26 -14.31 16.30
CA LEU A 174 -12.20 -15.76 16.25
C LEU A 174 -11.26 -16.33 17.33
N VAL A 175 -10.06 -15.76 17.47
CA VAL A 175 -9.02 -16.25 18.41
C VAL A 175 -9.34 -15.86 19.85
N GLY A 176 -9.95 -14.69 20.07
CA GLY A 176 -10.38 -14.19 21.38
C GLY A 176 -11.66 -14.83 21.94
N GLY A 177 -12.06 -15.99 21.42
CA GLY A 177 -13.03 -16.88 22.08
C GLY A 177 -14.49 -16.41 22.16
N SER A 178 -14.97 -15.55 21.25
CA SER A 178 -16.41 -15.19 21.18
C SER A 178 -17.30 -16.30 20.59
N LEU A 179 -16.93 -17.58 20.77
CA LEU A 179 -17.64 -18.75 20.20
C LEU A 179 -19.05 -19.00 20.79
N GLY A 180 -19.45 -18.29 21.84
CA GLY A 180 -20.79 -18.38 22.45
C GLY A 180 -21.69 -17.15 22.22
N ASP A 181 -21.12 -16.01 21.85
CA ASP A 181 -21.83 -14.73 21.67
C ASP A 181 -21.34 -14.06 20.38
N SER A 182 -21.80 -14.60 19.25
CA SER A 182 -21.61 -14.04 17.89
C SER A 182 -21.99 -12.55 17.78
N SER A 183 -22.68 -12.00 18.77
CA SER A 183 -23.18 -10.64 18.75
C SER A 183 -22.10 -9.55 18.79
N MET A 184 -20.95 -9.75 19.43
CA MET A 184 -19.97 -8.66 19.60
C MET A 184 -19.18 -8.39 18.31
N GLU A 185 -18.62 -9.44 17.70
CA GLU A 185 -17.96 -9.34 16.39
C GLU A 185 -18.92 -8.73 15.37
N GLU A 186 -20.13 -9.29 15.30
CA GLU A 186 -21.16 -8.82 14.38
C GLU A 186 -21.52 -7.35 14.64
N LYS A 187 -21.63 -6.90 15.89
CA LYS A 187 -21.87 -5.49 16.24
C LYS A 187 -20.72 -4.58 15.83
N VAL A 188 -19.47 -4.97 16.08
CA VAL A 188 -18.29 -4.17 15.71
C VAL A 188 -18.15 -4.10 14.18
N LEU A 189 -18.36 -5.21 13.48
CA LEU A 189 -18.35 -5.25 12.03
C LEU A 189 -19.55 -4.48 11.43
N ALA A 190 -20.74 -4.59 12.02
CA ALA A 190 -21.95 -3.88 11.61
C ALA A 190 -21.88 -2.36 11.84
N SER A 191 -21.02 -1.89 12.76
CA SER A 191 -20.74 -0.45 12.89
C SER A 191 -20.05 0.13 11.65
N SER A 192 -19.33 -0.70 10.87
CA SER A 192 -18.58 -0.22 9.70
C SER A 192 -19.50 0.32 8.61
N PRO A 193 -20.54 -0.39 8.11
CA PRO A 193 -21.51 0.17 7.17
C PRO A 193 -22.13 1.51 7.60
N ILE A 194 -22.45 1.67 8.89
CA ILE A 194 -23.01 2.91 9.44
C ILE A 194 -21.99 4.04 9.32
N MET A 195 -20.76 3.80 9.78
CA MET A 195 -19.67 4.77 9.73
C MET A 195 -19.28 5.12 8.29
N GLU A 196 -19.33 4.15 7.38
CA GLU A 196 -19.09 4.36 5.96
C GLU A 196 -20.18 5.24 5.34
N ALA A 197 -21.46 5.04 5.69
CA ALA A 197 -22.56 5.84 5.16
C ALA A 197 -22.47 7.35 5.51
N PHE A 198 -21.99 7.68 6.71
CA PHE A 198 -21.87 9.08 7.16
C PHE A 198 -20.49 9.71 6.94
N GLY A 199 -19.43 8.89 6.94
CA GLY A 199 -18.05 9.37 6.96
C GLY A 199 -17.25 9.07 5.68
N ASN A 200 -17.76 8.24 4.78
CA ASN A 200 -17.12 8.01 3.49
C ASN A 200 -17.81 8.81 2.39
N ALA A 201 -17.04 9.09 1.34
CA ALA A 201 -17.55 9.73 0.15
C ALA A 201 -16.77 9.31 -1.09
N LYS A 202 -17.42 9.44 -2.24
CA LYS A 202 -16.75 9.37 -3.53
C LYS A 202 -15.80 10.55 -3.70
N THR A 203 -14.62 10.24 -4.19
CA THR A 203 -13.55 11.20 -4.56
C THR A 203 -13.09 10.90 -5.97
N THR A 204 -12.24 11.75 -6.54
CA THR A 204 -11.63 11.51 -7.86
C THR A 204 -10.75 10.26 -7.91
N ARG A 205 -10.24 9.79 -6.77
CA ARG A 205 -9.31 8.63 -6.68
C ARG A 205 -9.97 7.35 -6.16
N ASN A 206 -11.07 7.45 -5.42
CA ASN A 206 -11.68 6.32 -4.73
C ASN A 206 -13.18 6.59 -4.49
N ASP A 207 -14.02 5.61 -4.85
CA ASP A 207 -15.47 5.69 -4.72
C ASP A 207 -15.97 5.60 -3.27
N ASN A 208 -15.20 4.99 -2.37
CA ASN A 208 -15.55 4.83 -0.95
C ASN A 208 -14.40 5.31 -0.04
N SER A 209 -14.02 6.58 -0.18
CA SER A 209 -12.91 7.19 0.55
C SER A 209 -13.34 7.63 1.94
N SER A 210 -12.78 7.06 3.01
CA SER A 210 -13.02 7.54 4.38
C SER A 210 -12.44 8.95 4.58
N ARG A 211 -13.29 9.87 5.06
CA ARG A 211 -12.97 11.29 5.27
C ARG A 211 -12.89 11.66 6.75
N PHE A 212 -12.54 10.68 7.58
CA PHE A 212 -12.31 10.78 9.02
C PHE A 212 -11.30 9.70 9.44
N GLY A 213 -10.57 9.95 10.51
CA GLY A 213 -9.78 8.94 11.21
C GLY A 213 -10.66 8.11 12.14
N LYS A 214 -10.42 6.79 12.17
CA LYS A 214 -11.14 5.85 13.03
C LYS A 214 -10.15 5.14 13.94
N TYR A 215 -10.43 5.16 15.24
CA TYR A 215 -9.71 4.39 16.25
C TYR A 215 -10.71 3.48 16.94
N VAL A 216 -10.41 2.18 16.95
CA VAL A 216 -11.26 1.15 17.55
C VAL A 216 -10.45 0.48 18.65
N GLU A 217 -10.91 0.60 19.88
CA GLU A 217 -10.37 -0.09 21.05
C GLU A 217 -11.13 -1.40 21.19
N ILE A 218 -10.41 -2.53 21.17
CA ILE A 218 -10.97 -3.84 21.48
C ILE A 218 -10.54 -4.18 22.90
N CYS A 219 -11.50 -4.43 23.76
CA CYS A 219 -11.28 -4.73 25.17
C CYS A 219 -11.25 -6.25 25.36
N PHE A 220 -10.21 -6.72 26.03
CA PHE A 220 -10.03 -8.13 26.38
C PHE A 220 -10.14 -8.33 27.90
N SER A 221 -10.67 -9.48 28.33
CA SER A 221 -10.68 -9.92 29.72
C SER A 221 -9.27 -10.34 30.18
N HIS A 222 -9.14 -10.68 31.47
CA HIS A 222 -7.91 -11.29 32.01
C HIS A 222 -7.59 -12.65 31.40
N GLU A 223 -8.58 -13.32 30.82
CA GLU A 223 -8.43 -14.59 30.09
C GLU A 223 -8.21 -14.36 28.58
N TYR A 224 -8.03 -13.10 28.17
CA TYR A 224 -7.88 -12.66 26.78
C TYR A 224 -9.08 -12.95 25.87
N HIS A 225 -10.27 -13.04 26.47
CA HIS A 225 -11.53 -13.07 25.73
C HIS A 225 -12.03 -11.67 25.40
N ILE A 226 -12.67 -11.47 24.25
CA ILE A 226 -13.24 -10.14 23.91
C ILE A 226 -14.44 -9.85 24.81
N VAL A 227 -14.39 -8.70 25.50
CA VAL A 227 -15.46 -8.23 26.41
C VAL A 227 -16.14 -6.95 25.94
N GLY A 228 -15.52 -6.21 25.02
CA GLY A 228 -16.01 -4.91 24.59
C GLY A 228 -15.30 -4.35 23.38
N ALA A 229 -15.91 -3.34 22.77
CA ALA A 229 -15.22 -2.45 21.86
C ALA A 229 -15.70 -1.01 22.02
N ALA A 230 -14.80 -0.05 21.87
CA ALA A 230 -15.12 1.38 21.84
C ALA A 230 -14.53 2.01 20.58
N MET A 231 -15.22 3.02 20.04
CA MET A 231 -14.78 3.71 18.83
C MET A 231 -14.63 5.21 19.10
N LYS A 232 -13.51 5.78 18.67
CA LYS A 232 -13.27 7.21 18.62
C LYS A 232 -13.03 7.64 17.18
N THR A 233 -13.60 8.79 16.81
CA THR A 233 -13.49 9.35 15.47
C THR A 233 -12.73 10.67 15.53
N TYR A 234 -11.93 10.93 14.51
CA TYR A 234 -11.06 12.10 14.44
C TYR A 234 -11.17 12.78 13.09
N LEU A 235 -11.00 14.10 13.05
CA LEU A 235 -10.76 14.87 11.82
C LEU A 235 -11.78 14.61 10.69
N LEU A 236 -13.08 14.60 11.02
CA LEU A 236 -14.13 14.54 10.01
C LEU A 236 -14.03 15.76 9.07
N GLU A 237 -14.01 15.51 7.75
CA GLU A 237 -13.96 16.55 6.71
C GLU A 237 -15.30 17.31 6.61
N LYS A 238 -15.53 18.24 7.54
CA LYS A 238 -16.78 19.04 7.62
C LYS A 238 -17.09 19.82 6.34
N SER A 239 -16.06 20.29 5.62
CA SER A 239 -16.23 21.05 4.37
C SER A 239 -17.00 20.27 3.30
N ARG A 240 -16.94 18.94 3.32
CA ARG A 240 -17.67 18.09 2.35
C ARG A 240 -19.18 18.18 2.48
N LEU A 241 -19.70 18.63 3.63
CA LEU A 241 -21.14 18.84 3.83
C LEU A 241 -21.66 19.99 2.95
N THR A 242 -20.83 21.01 2.71
CA THR A 242 -21.25 22.24 2.00
C THR A 242 -20.57 22.40 0.64
N PHE A 243 -19.53 21.62 0.33
CA PHE A 243 -18.74 21.77 -0.87
C PHE A 243 -18.31 20.41 -1.46
N GLN A 244 -18.50 20.24 -2.76
CA GLN A 244 -17.96 19.11 -3.51
C GLN A 244 -17.27 19.62 -4.78
N VAL A 245 -16.06 19.12 -5.04
CA VAL A 245 -15.38 19.35 -6.32
C VAL A 245 -16.03 18.47 -7.38
N GLY A 246 -16.82 19.07 -8.27
CA GLY A 246 -17.36 18.39 -9.45
C GLY A 246 -16.27 18.13 -10.51
N PRO A 247 -16.52 17.22 -11.47
CA PRO A 247 -15.68 17.16 -12.67
C PRO A 247 -15.66 18.53 -13.34
N PRO A 248 -14.53 18.96 -13.92
CA PRO A 248 -14.45 20.28 -14.51
C PRO A 248 -15.52 20.43 -15.61
N LEU A 249 -16.14 21.60 -15.70
CA LEU A 249 -17.32 21.87 -16.55
C LEU A 249 -17.19 21.36 -18.01
N TRP A 250 -15.98 21.33 -18.56
CA TRP A 250 -15.72 20.82 -19.91
C TRP A 250 -15.93 19.29 -20.07
N VAL A 251 -15.78 18.51 -18.99
CA VAL A 251 -16.10 17.06 -18.99
C VAL A 251 -17.60 16.86 -19.03
N VAL A 252 -18.37 17.65 -18.26
CA VAL A 252 -19.85 17.57 -18.24
C VAL A 252 -20.42 17.97 -19.60
N GLN A 253 -19.92 19.07 -20.19
CA GLN A 253 -20.33 19.51 -21.52
C GLN A 253 -19.98 18.48 -22.61
N SER A 254 -18.84 17.80 -22.49
CA SER A 254 -18.43 16.76 -23.45
C SER A 254 -19.28 15.48 -23.32
N TRP A 255 -19.69 15.11 -22.10
CA TRP A 255 -20.58 13.97 -21.85
C TRP A 255 -22.02 14.26 -22.30
N GLU A 256 -22.56 15.46 -22.07
CA GLU A 256 -23.88 15.84 -22.60
C GLU A 256 -23.87 16.00 -24.13
N ALA A 257 -22.80 16.56 -24.71
CA ALA A 257 -22.63 16.64 -26.17
C ALA A 257 -22.53 15.25 -26.82
N ALA A 258 -21.80 14.31 -26.20
CA ALA A 258 -21.73 12.93 -26.67
C ALA A 258 -23.06 12.17 -26.51
N ARG A 259 -23.83 12.46 -25.46
CA ARG A 259 -25.16 11.84 -25.22
C ARG A 259 -26.24 12.41 -26.15
N LEU A 260 -26.09 13.65 -26.61
CA LEU A 260 -27.01 14.34 -27.53
C LEU A 260 -26.57 14.29 -29.00
N GLY A 261 -25.42 13.69 -29.32
CA GLY A 261 -24.94 13.52 -30.70
C GLY A 261 -24.39 14.80 -31.36
N TRP A 262 -23.91 15.77 -30.58
CA TRP A 262 -23.35 17.02 -31.12
C TRP A 262 -21.83 16.87 -31.29
N ALA A 263 -21.36 16.92 -32.53
CA ALA A 263 -19.93 17.04 -32.84
C ALA A 263 -19.45 18.46 -32.49
N LEU A 264 -18.67 18.59 -31.40
CA LEU A 264 -18.02 19.86 -31.05
C LEU A 264 -16.85 20.12 -32.00
N TYR A 265 -17.06 21.02 -32.97
CA TYR A 265 -15.97 21.63 -33.74
C TYR A 265 -15.13 22.53 -32.83
N ARG A 266 -13.81 22.31 -32.80
CA ARG A 266 -12.84 23.23 -32.20
C ARG A 266 -12.82 24.54 -32.99
N THR A 267 -13.15 25.66 -32.34
CA THR A 267 -12.67 26.99 -32.76
C THR A 267 -11.67 27.49 -31.73
N SER A 268 -10.40 27.44 -32.12
CA SER A 268 -9.30 28.12 -31.45
C SER A 268 -9.41 29.63 -31.66
N GLN A 269 -9.79 30.37 -30.62
CA GLN A 269 -9.39 31.76 -30.38
C GLN A 269 -10.12 32.33 -29.17
N THR A 270 -9.41 32.59 -28.07
CA THR A 270 -9.57 33.89 -27.40
C THR A 270 -8.33 34.23 -26.60
N ARG A 271 -7.69 35.31 -27.04
CA ARG A 271 -6.63 36.04 -26.35
C ARG A 271 -7.14 36.55 -25.00
N ALA A 272 -6.26 36.52 -24.01
CA ALA A 272 -6.38 37.30 -22.80
C ALA A 272 -6.46 38.80 -23.16
N VAL A 273 -7.44 39.49 -22.59
CA VAL A 273 -7.40 40.96 -22.44
C VAL A 273 -7.55 41.24 -20.95
N GLU A 274 -6.43 41.73 -20.42
CA GLU A 274 -6.24 42.34 -19.11
C GLU A 274 -7.16 43.56 -18.97
N MET A 275 -7.91 43.67 -17.87
CA MET A 275 -8.54 44.93 -17.47
C MET A 275 -7.80 45.45 -16.24
N ASP A 276 -6.92 46.43 -16.48
CA ASP A 276 -6.34 47.30 -15.47
C ASP A 276 -7.36 48.38 -15.09
N GLY A 277 -7.56 48.57 -13.79
CA GLY A 277 -8.50 49.55 -13.24
C GLY A 277 -7.82 50.89 -13.00
N ARG A 278 -8.27 51.93 -13.70
CA ARG A 278 -8.13 53.33 -13.29
C ARG A 278 -9.41 54.09 -13.60
N THR A 279 -10.23 54.30 -12.57
CA THR A 279 -10.56 55.59 -11.92
C THR A 279 -11.63 55.36 -10.86
#